data_AF-A0A3P6Q9T4-F1
#
_entry.id   AF-A0A3P6Q9T4-F1
#
_cell.length_a   1.000
_cell.length_b   1.000
_cell.length_c   1.000
_cell.angle_alpha   90.00
_cell.angle_beta   90.00
_cell.angle_gamma   90.00
#
_symmetry.space_group_name_H-M   'P 1'
#
loop_
_entity.id
_entity.type
_entity.pdbx_description
1 polymer ?
#
loop_
_entity_poly.entity_id
_entity_poly.type
_entity_poly.pdbx_seq_one_letter_code
_entity_poly.pdbx_strand_id
1 'polypeptide(L)'
;MQKMFVFCMQTVDALVSIAELSQIPLRLYLQGVLIADQVKFENRATVAYEFFSKAYLFWDGRTAERQSPMRDSEQVLSCLKKALRVASQCMDPIVQVHHYITVFNHYLYFYEAGCDRITIDMLNQVTARIRESVIQLEPSNEAEQITTYFNLTIAHIRNVMESKEHDVSYEGIVI
;
A
#
# COMPACT_ATOMS: atom_id res chain seq x y z
N MET A 1 23.05 0.45 -4.01
CA MET A 1 21.72 0.33 -4.66
C MET A 1 20.64 1.15 -3.97
N GLN A 2 20.39 1.00 -2.67
CA GLN A 2 19.37 1.81 -1.94
C GLN A 2 19.47 3.32 -2.19
N LYS A 3 20.67 3.92 -2.04
CA LYS A 3 20.89 5.36 -2.28
C LYS A 3 20.51 5.82 -3.70
N MET A 4 20.70 4.95 -4.70
CA MET A 4 20.34 5.25 -6.09
C MET A 4 18.83 5.31 -6.27
N PHE A 5 18.10 4.38 -5.67
CA PHE A 5 16.63 4.41 -5.68
C PHE A 5 16.05 5.62 -4.93
N VAL A 6 16.63 5.98 -3.78
CA VAL A 6 16.23 7.20 -3.05
C VAL A 6 16.46 8.45 -3.89
N PHE A 7 17.62 8.54 -4.57
CA PHE A 7 17.90 9.63 -5.50
C PHE A 7 16.90 9.67 -6.67
N CYS A 8 16.54 8.50 -7.24
CA CYS A 8 15.49 8.41 -8.24
C CYS A 8 14.16 8.94 -7.70
N MET A 9 13.72 8.56 -6.50
CA MET A 9 12.48 9.09 -5.91
C MET A 9 12.52 10.60 -5.78
N GLN A 10 13.61 11.18 -5.26
CA GLN A 10 13.75 12.63 -5.13
C GLN A 10 13.70 13.35 -6.48
N THR A 11 14.27 12.74 -7.52
CA THR A 11 14.21 13.27 -8.89
C THR A 11 12.79 13.21 -9.44
N VAL A 12 12.06 12.11 -9.19
CA VAL A 12 10.65 12.00 -9.57
C VAL A 12 9.80 13.00 -8.77
N ASP A 13 10.04 13.20 -7.48
CA ASP A 13 9.36 14.21 -6.66
C ASP A 13 9.57 15.63 -7.20
N ALA A 14 10.79 15.94 -7.64
CA ALA A 14 11.09 17.22 -8.30
C ALA A 14 10.34 17.35 -9.63
N LEU A 15 10.25 16.28 -10.43
CA LEU A 15 9.44 16.24 -11.66
C LEU A 15 7.96 16.49 -11.36
N VAL A 16 7.41 15.91 -10.30
CA VAL A 16 6.02 16.18 -9.85
C VAL A 16 5.80 17.66 -9.58
N SER A 17 6.81 18.34 -9.04
CA SER A 17 6.71 19.75 -8.64
C SER A 17 6.87 20.75 -9.78
N ILE A 18 7.47 20.33 -10.92
CA ILE A 18 7.76 21.22 -12.07
C ILE A 18 7.00 20.85 -13.33
N ALA A 19 6.48 19.62 -13.45
CA ALA A 19 5.84 19.13 -14.67
C ALA A 19 4.31 19.21 -14.57
N GLU A 20 3.70 19.83 -15.57
CA GLU A 20 2.25 19.87 -15.83
C GLU A 20 1.64 18.48 -16.13
N LEU A 21 2.48 17.44 -16.29
CA LEU A 21 2.07 16.10 -16.72
C LEU A 21 2.16 15.06 -15.59
N SER A 22 1.05 14.83 -14.89
CA SER A 22 0.94 13.85 -13.80
C SER A 22 1.14 12.37 -14.20
N GLN A 23 1.07 12.05 -15.49
CA GLN A 23 1.21 10.68 -15.98
C GLN A 23 2.65 10.15 -15.95
N ILE A 24 3.63 11.05 -16.15
CA ILE A 24 5.05 10.67 -16.24
C ILE A 24 5.59 10.27 -14.86
N PRO A 25 5.41 11.08 -13.79
CA PRO A 25 5.85 10.69 -12.45
C PRO A 25 5.20 9.41 -11.94
N LEU A 26 3.89 9.23 -12.18
CA LEU A 26 3.20 7.99 -11.82
C LEU A 26 3.87 6.78 -12.48
N ARG A 27 4.10 6.83 -13.80
CA ARG A 27 4.77 5.74 -14.52
C ARG A 27 6.18 5.48 -13.97
N LEU A 28 6.92 6.53 -13.65
CA LEU A 28 8.26 6.42 -13.07
C LEU A 28 8.24 5.78 -11.68
N TYR A 29 7.28 6.14 -10.81
CA TYR A 29 7.15 5.50 -9.51
C TYR A 29 6.81 4.01 -9.64
N LEU A 30 5.88 3.66 -10.53
CA LEU A 30 5.49 2.28 -10.79
C LEU A 30 6.63 1.45 -11.40
N GLN A 31 7.44 2.04 -12.27
CA GLN A 31 8.67 1.42 -12.75
C GLN A 31 9.69 1.26 -11.61
N GLY A 32 9.79 2.23 -10.70
CA GLY A 32 10.61 2.12 -9.50
C GLY A 32 10.24 0.92 -8.63
N VAL A 33 8.96 0.66 -8.41
CA VAL A 33 8.47 -0.56 -7.72
C VAL A 33 8.95 -1.82 -8.45
N LEU A 34 8.74 -1.89 -9.77
CA LEU A 34 9.11 -3.05 -10.58
C LEU A 34 10.61 -3.36 -10.54
N ILE A 35 11.44 -2.32 -10.68
CA ILE A 35 12.90 -2.48 -10.68
C ILE A 35 13.40 -2.79 -9.27
N ALA A 36 12.82 -2.20 -8.22
CA ALA A 36 13.16 -2.52 -6.84
C ALA A 36 12.86 -3.98 -6.48
N ASP A 37 11.80 -4.58 -7.03
CA ASP A 37 11.47 -6.01 -6.87
C ASP A 37 12.48 -6.94 -7.59
N GLN A 38 12.95 -6.54 -8.77
CA GLN A 38 13.87 -7.36 -9.59
C GLN A 38 15.33 -7.33 -9.11
N VAL A 39 15.72 -6.32 -8.32
CA VAL A 39 17.10 -6.15 -7.87
C VAL A 39 17.25 -6.63 -6.43
N LYS A 40 18.27 -7.47 -6.16
CA LYS A 40 18.61 -7.90 -4.80
C LYS A 40 19.50 -6.85 -4.13
N PHE A 41 18.98 -6.20 -3.09
CA PHE A 41 19.73 -5.30 -2.23
C PHE A 41 19.07 -5.21 -0.84
N GLU A 42 19.81 -4.75 0.14
CA GLU A 42 19.32 -4.49 1.50
C GLU A 42 18.20 -3.44 1.49
N ASN A 43 17.17 -3.62 2.33
CA ASN A 43 16.00 -2.73 2.40
C ASN A 43 15.21 -2.57 1.09
N ARG A 44 15.35 -3.50 0.12
CA ARG A 44 14.58 -3.45 -1.13
C ARG A 44 13.07 -3.42 -0.92
N ALA A 45 12.59 -4.05 0.15
CA ALA A 45 11.17 -4.05 0.49
C ALA A 45 10.67 -2.66 0.88
N THR A 46 11.41 -1.99 1.75
CA THR A 46 11.15 -0.60 2.15
C THR A 46 11.21 0.34 0.95
N VAL A 47 12.24 0.23 0.11
CA VAL A 47 12.38 1.07 -1.09
C VAL A 47 11.24 0.88 -2.08
N ALA A 48 10.85 -0.37 -2.37
CA ALA A 48 9.72 -0.64 -3.25
C ALA A 48 8.40 -0.11 -2.67
N TYR A 49 8.22 -0.20 -1.35
CA TYR A 49 7.05 0.35 -0.66
C TYR A 49 6.98 1.89 -0.75
N GLU A 50 8.11 2.59 -0.65
CA GLU A 50 8.16 4.05 -0.82
C GLU A 50 7.80 4.48 -2.25
N PHE A 51 8.32 3.78 -3.27
CA PHE A 51 7.92 4.00 -4.67
C PHE A 51 6.43 3.75 -4.86
N PHE A 52 5.94 2.69 -4.24
CA PHE A 52 4.53 2.32 -4.25
C PHE A 52 3.70 3.46 -3.66
N SER A 53 3.93 3.84 -2.40
CA SER A 53 3.18 4.89 -1.69
C SER A 53 3.09 6.19 -2.49
N LYS A 54 4.21 6.62 -3.10
CA LYS A 54 4.25 7.81 -3.97
C LYS A 54 3.46 7.64 -5.27
N ALA A 55 3.48 6.47 -5.90
CA ALA A 55 2.62 6.19 -7.06
C ALA A 55 1.13 6.29 -6.72
N TYR A 56 0.74 5.92 -5.49
CA TYR A 56 -0.67 5.90 -5.09
C TYR A 56 -1.27 7.27 -4.78
N LEU A 57 -0.46 8.26 -4.41
CA LEU A 57 -0.91 9.64 -4.29
C LEU A 57 -1.56 10.17 -5.58
N PHE A 58 -1.27 9.57 -6.74
CA PHE A 58 -1.86 9.94 -8.04
C PHE A 58 -3.23 9.29 -8.33
N TRP A 59 -3.72 8.38 -7.48
CA TRP A 59 -5.03 7.74 -7.69
C TRP A 59 -6.18 8.72 -7.50
N ASP A 60 -6.15 9.50 -6.42
CA ASP A 60 -7.18 10.51 -6.09
C ASP A 60 -6.64 11.94 -6.13
N GLY A 61 -5.31 12.08 -6.25
CA GLY A 61 -4.65 13.37 -6.36
C GLY A 61 -5.12 14.14 -7.59
N ARG A 62 -5.93 15.19 -7.36
CA ARG A 62 -6.06 16.30 -8.31
C ARG A 62 -4.71 16.99 -8.35
N THR A 63 -3.88 16.66 -9.33
CA THR A 63 -2.76 17.55 -9.68
C THR A 63 -3.34 18.87 -10.15
N ALA A 64 -2.61 19.99 -9.96
CA ALA A 64 -3.10 21.36 -10.19
C ALA A 64 -3.85 21.58 -11.51
N GLU A 65 -3.63 20.72 -12.52
CA GLU A 65 -4.19 20.84 -13.86
C GLU A 65 -5.09 19.68 -14.32
N ARG A 66 -5.28 18.61 -13.51
CA ARG A 66 -6.15 17.49 -13.88
C ARG A 66 -7.41 17.50 -13.02
N GLN A 67 -8.54 17.88 -13.63
CA GLN A 67 -9.84 17.89 -12.96
C GLN A 67 -10.35 16.49 -12.58
N SER A 68 -9.80 15.43 -13.20
CA SER A 68 -10.22 14.04 -13.02
C SER A 68 -9.05 13.14 -12.57
N PRO A 69 -9.25 12.31 -11.54
CA PRO A 69 -8.29 11.27 -11.14
C PRO A 69 -8.04 10.23 -12.26
N MET A 70 -6.89 9.55 -12.20
CA MET A 70 -6.49 8.56 -13.23
C MET A 70 -7.26 7.24 -13.16
N ARG A 71 -7.72 6.84 -11.96
CA ARG A 71 -8.60 5.69 -11.70
C ARG A 71 -8.36 4.40 -12.53
N ASP A 72 -7.10 4.02 -12.78
CA ASP A 72 -6.75 2.74 -13.44
C ASP A 72 -6.73 1.56 -12.44
N SER A 73 -7.89 0.95 -12.21
CA SER A 73 -8.07 -0.11 -11.20
C SER A 73 -7.17 -1.34 -11.43
N GLU A 74 -6.89 -1.69 -12.69
CA GLU A 74 -6.02 -2.83 -13.03
C GLU A 74 -4.58 -2.57 -12.64
N GLN A 75 -4.09 -1.36 -12.93
CA GLN A 75 -2.76 -0.95 -12.56
C GLN A 75 -2.61 -0.88 -11.03
N VAL A 76 -3.62 -0.37 -10.32
CA VAL A 76 -3.67 -0.35 -8.86
C VAL A 76 -3.55 -1.75 -8.27
N LEU A 77 -4.38 -2.70 -8.72
CA LEU A 77 -4.36 -4.07 -8.22
C LEU A 77 -3.03 -4.77 -8.52
N SER A 78 -2.48 -4.59 -9.74
CA SER A 78 -1.19 -5.14 -10.13
C SER A 78 -0.08 -4.71 -9.16
N CYS A 79 -0.11 -3.43 -8.77
CA CYS A 79 0.90 -2.86 -7.91
C CYS A 79 0.71 -3.28 -6.44
N LEU A 80 -0.53 -3.36 -5.95
CA LEU A 80 -0.88 -3.90 -4.62
C LEU A 80 -0.41 -5.36 -4.46
N LYS A 81 -0.62 -6.19 -5.48
CA LYS A 81 -0.13 -7.58 -5.49
C LYS A 81 1.39 -7.67 -5.47
N LYS A 82 2.09 -6.77 -6.16
CA LYS A 82 3.56 -6.69 -6.12
C LYS A 82 4.06 -6.25 -4.74
N ALA A 83 3.42 -5.25 -4.12
CA ALA A 83 3.78 -4.82 -2.78
C ALA A 83 3.60 -5.94 -1.74
N LEU A 84 2.49 -6.70 -1.80
CA LEU A 84 2.32 -7.89 -0.95
C LEU A 84 3.43 -8.93 -1.16
N ARG A 85 3.82 -9.17 -2.41
CA ARG A 85 4.94 -10.09 -2.71
C ARG A 85 6.24 -9.58 -2.10
N VAL A 86 6.52 -8.30 -2.24
CA VAL A 86 7.72 -7.67 -1.69
C VAL A 86 7.71 -7.71 -0.16
N ALA A 87 6.59 -7.40 0.48
CA ALA A 87 6.42 -7.51 1.93
C ALA A 87 6.73 -8.94 2.41
N SER A 88 6.24 -9.96 1.71
CA SER A 88 6.49 -11.37 2.04
C SER A 88 7.96 -11.81 1.96
N GLN A 89 8.81 -11.03 1.30
CA GLN A 89 10.25 -11.28 1.19
C GLN A 89 11.06 -10.52 2.24
N CYS A 90 10.40 -9.78 3.15
CA CYS A 90 11.07 -9.11 4.25
C CYS A 90 11.52 -10.15 5.29
N MET A 91 12.79 -10.08 5.69
CA MET A 91 13.42 -11.05 6.60
C MET A 91 13.11 -10.76 8.08
N ASP A 92 12.95 -9.49 8.43
CA ASP A 92 12.58 -9.09 9.78
C ASP A 92 11.06 -9.28 9.96
N PRO A 93 10.60 -10.15 10.88
CA PRO A 93 9.19 -10.45 11.04
C PRO A 93 8.33 -9.25 11.44
N ILE A 94 8.85 -8.35 12.27
CA ILE A 94 8.12 -7.17 12.73
C ILE A 94 7.95 -6.21 11.56
N VAL A 95 9.04 -5.96 10.83
CA VAL A 95 9.02 -5.12 9.63
C VAL A 95 8.15 -5.75 8.54
N GLN A 96 8.13 -7.07 8.40
CA GLN A 96 7.25 -7.78 7.48
C GLN A 96 5.77 -7.54 7.81
N VAL A 97 5.36 -7.75 9.08
CA VAL A 97 3.99 -7.50 9.53
C VAL A 97 3.61 -6.04 9.32
N HIS A 98 4.52 -5.12 9.63
CA HIS A 98 4.32 -3.69 9.37
C HIS A 98 4.01 -3.41 7.90
N HIS A 99 4.81 -3.94 6.97
CA HIS A 99 4.55 -3.78 5.55
C HIS A 99 3.21 -4.41 5.12
N TYR A 100 2.83 -5.58 5.67
CA TYR A 100 1.53 -6.17 5.34
C TYR A 100 0.36 -5.29 5.79
N ILE A 101 0.36 -4.79 7.03
CA ILE A 101 -0.71 -3.91 7.54
C ILE A 101 -0.76 -2.65 6.69
N THR A 102 0.38 -2.08 6.36
CA THR A 102 0.44 -0.86 5.57
C THR A 102 -0.07 -1.07 4.14
N VAL A 103 0.29 -2.19 3.49
CA VAL A 103 -0.28 -2.54 2.17
C VAL A 103 -1.79 -2.82 2.28
N PHE A 104 -2.25 -3.45 3.37
CA PHE A 104 -3.67 -3.67 3.64
C PHE A 104 -4.47 -2.37 3.77
N ASN A 105 -3.92 -1.37 4.47
CA ASN A 105 -4.52 -0.03 4.53
C ASN A 105 -4.70 0.61 3.15
N HIS A 106 -3.78 0.36 2.21
CA HIS A 106 -3.95 0.80 0.84
C HIS A 106 -5.05 0.02 0.10
N TYR A 107 -5.15 -1.30 0.31
CA TYR A 107 -6.28 -2.07 -0.21
C TYR A 107 -7.62 -1.52 0.26
N LEU A 108 -7.74 -1.19 1.56
CA LEU A 108 -8.94 -0.59 2.15
C LEU A 108 -9.25 0.77 1.53
N TYR A 109 -8.26 1.66 1.44
CA TYR A 109 -8.42 2.97 0.82
C TYR A 109 -8.97 2.87 -0.61
N PHE A 110 -8.42 1.98 -1.44
CA PHE A 110 -8.88 1.83 -2.83
C PHE A 110 -10.25 1.17 -2.92
N TYR A 111 -10.54 0.23 -2.02
CA TYR A 111 -11.87 -0.36 -1.91
C TYR A 111 -12.91 0.70 -1.59
N GLU A 112 -12.65 1.55 -0.59
CA GLU A 112 -13.52 2.67 -0.19
C GLU A 112 -13.62 3.74 -1.30
N ALA A 113 -12.56 3.94 -2.09
CA ALA A 113 -12.55 4.84 -3.24
C ALA A 113 -13.29 4.29 -4.49
N GLY A 114 -13.91 3.11 -4.40
CA GLY A 114 -14.70 2.50 -5.47
C GLY A 114 -13.87 1.79 -6.55
N CYS A 115 -12.68 1.30 -6.22
CA CYS A 115 -11.87 0.47 -7.12
C CYS A 115 -12.52 -0.91 -7.30
N ASP A 116 -13.18 -1.12 -8.44
CA ASP A 116 -13.91 -2.34 -8.83
C ASP A 116 -13.07 -3.63 -8.84
N ARG A 117 -11.74 -3.51 -8.93
CA ARG A 117 -10.83 -4.65 -8.96
C ARG A 117 -10.45 -5.18 -7.58
N ILE A 118 -10.73 -4.43 -6.51
CA ILE A 118 -10.48 -4.87 -5.15
C ILE A 118 -11.75 -5.48 -4.58
N THR A 119 -11.62 -6.67 -4.00
CA THR A 119 -12.75 -7.46 -3.52
C THR A 119 -12.58 -7.79 -2.04
N ILE A 120 -13.70 -8.06 -1.36
CA ILE A 120 -13.73 -8.51 0.03
C ILE A 120 -12.90 -9.79 0.24
N ASP A 121 -12.92 -10.72 -0.72
CA ASP A 121 -12.09 -11.93 -0.65
C ASP A 121 -10.60 -11.63 -0.58
N MET A 122 -10.14 -10.61 -1.30
CA MET A 122 -8.73 -10.17 -1.22
C MET A 122 -8.44 -9.53 0.13
N LEU A 123 -9.33 -8.70 0.66
CA LEU A 123 -9.19 -8.12 1.99
C LEU A 123 -9.10 -9.21 3.07
N ASN A 124 -9.96 -10.22 2.98
CA ASN A 124 -9.96 -11.38 3.88
C ASN A 124 -8.65 -12.18 3.79
N GLN A 125 -8.13 -12.41 2.58
CA GLN A 125 -6.84 -13.09 2.38
C GLN A 125 -5.69 -12.32 3.03
N VAL A 126 -5.64 -10.99 2.87
CA VAL A 126 -4.59 -10.16 3.47
C VAL A 126 -4.73 -10.10 4.99
N THR A 127 -5.96 -9.96 5.50
CA THR A 127 -6.26 -10.00 6.94
C THR A 127 -5.81 -11.31 7.58
N ALA A 128 -6.14 -12.45 6.96
CA ALA A 128 -5.72 -13.77 7.43
C ALA A 128 -4.20 -13.88 7.49
N ARG A 129 -3.50 -13.45 6.44
CA ARG A 129 -2.04 -13.44 6.39
C ARG A 129 -1.43 -12.57 7.49
N ILE A 130 -1.97 -11.38 7.74
CA ILE A 130 -1.48 -10.51 8.83
C ILE A 130 -1.64 -11.22 10.18
N ARG A 131 -2.81 -11.81 10.45
CA ARG A 131 -3.05 -12.55 11.70
C ARG A 131 -2.07 -13.69 11.91
N GLU A 132 -1.85 -14.50 10.87
CA GLU A 132 -0.88 -15.60 10.89
C GLU A 132 0.54 -15.10 11.21
N SER A 133 0.96 -14.00 10.58
CA SER A 133 2.28 -13.42 10.82
C SER A 133 2.41 -12.77 12.21
N VAL A 134 1.35 -12.14 12.74
CA VAL A 134 1.35 -11.56 14.09
C VAL A 134 1.52 -12.64 15.16
N ILE A 135 0.88 -13.80 15.01
CA ILE A 135 0.99 -14.93 15.97
C ILE A 135 2.42 -15.48 16.04
N GLN A 136 3.20 -15.32 14.97
CA GLN A 136 4.58 -15.80 14.88
C GLN A 136 5.61 -14.82 15.46
N LEU A 137 5.20 -13.61 15.88
CA LEU A 137 6.12 -12.62 16.44
C LEU A 137 6.59 -13.03 17.84
N GLU A 138 7.88 -12.81 18.11
CA GLU A 138 8.40 -12.91 19.47
C GLU A 138 7.85 -11.75 20.32
N PRO A 139 7.50 -11.98 21.60
CA PRO A 139 7.02 -10.92 22.48
C PRO A 139 8.05 -9.80 22.65
N SER A 140 7.70 -8.59 22.21
CA SER A 140 8.50 -7.37 22.38
C SER A 140 7.58 -6.14 22.39
N ASN A 141 8.12 -5.00 22.80
CA ASN A 141 7.39 -3.73 22.75
C ASN A 141 6.99 -3.38 21.30
N GLU A 142 7.88 -3.62 20.33
CA GLU A 142 7.61 -3.44 18.91
C GLU A 142 6.51 -4.38 18.40
N ALA A 143 6.46 -5.62 18.87
CA ALA A 143 5.40 -6.57 18.54
C ALA A 143 4.03 -6.13 19.11
N GLU A 144 3.99 -5.56 20.32
CA GLU A 144 2.78 -4.98 20.90
C GLU A 144 2.30 -3.75 20.14
N GLN A 145 3.23 -2.86 19.76
CA GLN A 145 2.92 -1.67 18.95
C GLN A 145 2.33 -2.05 17.59
N ILE A 146 2.92 -3.04 16.91
CA ILE A 146 2.43 -3.44 15.59
C ILE A 146 1.09 -4.17 15.65
N THR A 147 0.86 -4.96 16.71
CA THR A 147 -0.45 -5.57 16.97
C THR A 147 -1.51 -4.51 17.24
N THR A 148 -1.16 -3.47 18.00
CA THR A 148 -2.04 -2.32 18.24
C THR A 148 -2.38 -1.61 16.93
N TYR A 149 -1.40 -1.38 16.06
CA TYR A 149 -1.61 -0.75 14.75
C TYR A 149 -2.57 -1.57 13.86
N PHE A 150 -2.43 -2.90 13.85
CA PHE A 150 -3.38 -3.75 13.15
C PHE A 150 -4.80 -3.68 13.75
N ASN A 151 -4.92 -3.70 15.08
CA ASN A 151 -6.22 -3.59 15.75
C ASN A 151 -6.93 -2.26 15.46
N LEU A 152 -6.18 -1.15 15.37
CA LEU A 152 -6.72 0.15 14.97
C LEU A 152 -7.28 0.10 13.54
N THR A 153 -6.57 -0.57 12.64
CA THR A 153 -7.02 -0.78 11.24
C THR A 153 -8.33 -1.58 11.22
N ILE A 154 -8.45 -2.64 12.01
CA ILE A 154 -9.69 -3.42 12.10
C ILE A 154 -10.82 -2.61 12.74
N ALA A 155 -10.53 -1.80 13.75
CA ALA A 155 -11.50 -0.91 14.37
C ALA A 155 -12.05 0.12 13.38
N HIS A 156 -11.22 0.65 12.48
CA HIS A 156 -11.67 1.51 11.37
C HIS A 156 -12.74 0.81 10.52
N ILE A 157 -12.49 -0.42 10.07
CA ILE A 157 -13.47 -1.18 9.27
C ILE A 157 -14.79 -1.35 10.03
N ARG A 158 -14.73 -1.71 11.32
CA ARG A 158 -15.93 -1.83 12.17
C ARG A 158 -16.71 -0.52 12.27
N ASN A 159 -16.01 0.59 12.47
CA ASN A 159 -16.64 1.92 12.55
C ASN A 159 -17.34 2.28 11.23
N VAL A 160 -16.72 1.98 10.08
CA VAL A 160 -17.34 2.23 8.77
C VAL A 160 -18.60 1.38 8.61
N MET A 161 -18.58 0.10 9.01
CA MET A 161 -19.74 -0.79 8.98
C MET A 161 -20.92 -0.31 9.85
N GLU A 162 -20.63 0.29 10.99
CA GLU A 162 -21.64 0.84 11.91
C GLU A 162 -22.19 2.19 11.43
N SER A 163 -21.37 2.97 10.71
CA SER A 163 -21.77 4.25 10.15
C SER A 163 -22.66 4.06 8.92
N LYS A 164 -23.90 4.58 8.98
CA LYS A 164 -24.80 4.63 7.81
C LYS A 164 -24.46 5.76 6.81
N GLU A 165 -23.39 6.49 7.07
CA GLU A 165 -22.99 7.67 6.28
C GLU A 165 -22.09 7.30 5.09
N HIS A 166 -21.45 6.14 5.10
CA HIS A 166 -20.56 5.69 4.04
C HIS A 166 -21.29 4.77 3.05
N ASP A 167 -21.16 5.06 1.76
CA ASP A 167 -21.70 4.23 0.66
C ASP A 167 -20.89 2.94 0.43
N VAL A 168 -19.95 2.63 1.33
CA VAL A 168 -19.03 1.50 1.23
C VAL A 168 -19.55 0.35 2.10
N SER A 169 -19.85 -0.79 1.47
CA SER A 169 -20.25 -2.01 2.17
C SER A 169 -19.07 -2.96 2.37
N TYR A 170 -18.87 -3.45 3.59
CA TYR A 170 -17.92 -4.52 3.92
C TYR A 170 -18.60 -5.88 4.10
N GLU A 171 -19.71 -6.13 3.41
CA GLU A 171 -20.43 -7.41 3.50
C GLU A 171 -19.51 -8.60 3.16
N GLY A 172 -19.42 -9.56 4.09
CA GLY A 172 -18.55 -10.74 3.96
C GLY A 172 -17.11 -10.57 4.49
N ILE A 173 -16.74 -9.41 5.05
CA ILE A 173 -15.44 -9.23 5.70
C ILE A 173 -15.34 -10.09 6.99
N VAL A 174 -14.17 -10.66 7.28
CA VAL A 174 -13.92 -11.54 8.44
C VAL A 174 -12.88 -10.91 9.37
N ILE A 175 -13.34 -10.14 10.37
CA ILE A 175 -12.53 -9.27 11.24
C ILE A 175 -12.62 -9.53 12.75
#